data_AF-A0A0D8XZZ2-F1
#
_entry.id   AF-A0A0D8XZZ2-F1
#
_cell.length_a   1.000
_cell.length_b   1.000
_cell.length_c   1.000
_cell.angle_alpha   90.00
_cell.angle_beta   90.00
_cell.angle_gamma   90.00
#
_symmetry.space_group_name_H-M   'P 1'
#
loop_
_entity.id
_entity.type
_entity.pdbx_description
1 polymer ?
#
loop_
_entity_poly.entity_id
_entity_poly.type
_entity_poly.pdbx_seq_one_letter_code
_entity_poly.pdbx_strand_id
1 'polypeptide(L)'
;MIGNAEEYYQLLGIPYQVVCIVSGELNNAASKKLDLEAWFPGSGAFRELVSCSNCLDYQARRLKIRYGMTKKLDSEVLFVHMLNATMCATTRVLCALMENYQTNDGIHVPEVLRPYMPQKYRDFIPFVRTAPIDGSIKKKFET
;
A
#
# COMPACT_ATOMS: atom_id res chain seq x y z
N MET A 1 7.52 11.57 2.78
CA MET A 1 6.48 10.54 3.04
C MET A 1 6.70 9.32 2.18
N ILE A 2 6.80 9.44 0.85
CA ILE A 2 7.02 8.27 -0.02
C ILE A 2 8.25 7.43 0.37
N GLY A 3 9.39 8.06 0.69
CA GLY A 3 10.59 7.34 1.14
C GLY A 3 10.38 6.47 2.39
N ASN A 4 9.51 6.89 3.33
CA ASN A 4 9.19 6.08 4.50
C ASN A 4 8.37 4.84 4.12
N ALA A 5 7.50 4.96 3.10
CA ALA A 5 6.76 3.82 2.57
C ALA A 5 7.70 2.88 1.80
N GLU A 6 8.58 3.42 0.96
CA GLU A 6 9.61 2.66 0.26
C GLU A 6 10.48 1.83 1.21
N GLU A 7 10.97 2.44 2.30
CA GLU A 7 11.73 1.75 3.36
C GLU A 7 10.92 0.64 4.03
N TYR A 8 9.63 0.89 4.32
CA TYR A 8 8.73 -0.12 4.88
C TYR A 8 8.61 -1.37 3.99
N TYR A 9 8.42 -1.21 2.67
CA TYR A 9 8.32 -2.35 1.76
C TYR A 9 9.67 -3.02 1.46
N GLN A 10 10.78 -2.26 1.50
CA GLN A 10 12.13 -2.83 1.44
C GLN A 10 12.41 -3.74 2.64
N LEU A 11 12.05 -3.33 3.85
CA LEU A 11 12.18 -4.14 5.08
C LEU A 11 11.31 -5.41 5.03
N LEU A 12 10.14 -5.33 4.40
CA LEU A 12 9.27 -6.49 4.14
C LEU A 12 9.76 -7.37 2.98
N GLY A 13 10.83 -7.00 2.27
CA GLY A 13 11.34 -7.76 1.12
C GLY A 13 10.37 -7.82 -0.07
N ILE A 14 9.46 -6.85 -0.22
CA ILE A 14 8.48 -6.84 -1.31
C ILE A 14 9.04 -6.03 -2.49
N PRO A 15 9.19 -6.60 -3.69
CA PRO A 15 9.59 -5.86 -4.89
C PRO A 15 8.48 -4.89 -5.32
N TYR A 16 8.86 -3.67 -5.75
CA TYR A 16 7.91 -2.65 -6.17
C TYR A 16 8.51 -1.68 -7.21
N GLN A 17 7.63 -0.86 -7.78
CA GLN A 17 7.97 0.35 -8.52
C GLN A 17 7.23 1.56 -7.93
N VAL A 18 7.81 2.75 -8.11
CA VAL A 18 7.15 4.02 -7.76
C VAL A 18 6.69 4.70 -9.04
N VAL A 19 5.40 5.02 -9.10
CA VAL A 19 4.76 5.61 -10.28
C VAL A 19 4.29 7.03 -9.97
N CYS A 20 4.65 7.98 -10.82
CA CYS A 20 4.08 9.33 -10.78
C CYS A 20 2.77 9.36 -11.58
N ILE A 21 1.66 9.61 -10.90
CA ILE A 21 0.33 9.54 -11.51
C ILE A 21 0.11 10.71 -12.48
N VAL A 22 -0.45 10.40 -13.65
CA VAL A 22 -0.76 11.37 -14.70
C VAL A 22 -1.87 12.33 -14.25
N SER A 23 -1.87 13.55 -14.79
CA SER A 23 -2.78 14.61 -14.34
C SER A 23 -4.26 14.27 -14.43
N GLY A 24 -4.67 13.46 -15.42
CA GLY A 24 -6.07 13.05 -15.61
C GLY A 24 -6.60 12.10 -14.54
N GLU A 25 -5.71 11.41 -13.82
CA GLU A 25 -6.05 10.45 -12.76
C GLU A 25 -5.84 11.04 -11.36
N LEU A 26 -5.45 12.31 -11.26
CA LEU A 26 -5.40 13.03 -9.99
C LEU A 26 -6.81 13.39 -9.53
N ASN A 27 -7.11 13.14 -8.26
CA ASN A 27 -8.33 13.68 -7.64
C ASN A 27 -8.17 15.19 -7.37
N ASN A 28 -9.29 15.91 -7.26
CA ASN A 28 -9.31 17.38 -7.14
C ASN A 28 -8.38 17.98 -6.07
N ALA A 29 -8.11 17.23 -4.98
CA ALA A 29 -7.27 17.70 -3.89
C ALA A 29 -5.77 17.53 -4.15
N ALA A 30 -5.34 16.54 -4.95
CA ALA A 30 -3.93 16.22 -5.12
C ALA A 30 -3.26 17.13 -6.15
N SER A 31 -2.21 17.83 -5.73
CA SER A 31 -1.30 18.55 -6.64
C SER A 31 -0.28 17.62 -7.29
N LYS A 32 0.16 16.58 -6.57
CA LYS A 32 1.01 15.49 -7.07
C LYS A 32 0.74 14.23 -6.26
N LYS A 33 0.66 13.08 -6.93
CA LYS A 33 0.46 11.76 -6.34
C LYS A 33 1.52 10.78 -6.82
N LEU A 34 2.09 10.02 -5.90
CA LEU A 34 3.01 8.92 -6.14
C LEU A 34 2.39 7.64 -5.59
N ASP A 35 2.32 6.60 -6.42
CA ASP A 35 1.86 5.28 -6.00
C ASP A 35 3.05 4.31 -5.93
N LEU A 36 3.05 3.48 -4.89
CA LEU A 36 3.94 2.32 -4.80
C LEU A 36 3.13 1.11 -5.22
N GLU A 37 3.52 0.53 -6.35
CA GLU A 37 2.91 -0.67 -6.88
C GLU A 37 3.85 -1.85 -6.62
N ALA A 38 3.41 -2.80 -5.81
CA ALA A 38 4.19 -4.00 -5.52
C ALA A 38 4.03 -5.01 -6.65
N TRP A 39 5.07 -5.79 -6.90
CA TRP A 39 5.04 -6.90 -7.84
C TRP A 39 4.43 -8.14 -7.18
N PHE A 40 3.46 -8.74 -7.87
CA PHE A 40 2.74 -9.94 -7.46
C PHE A 40 3.13 -11.08 -8.41
N PRO A 41 4.06 -11.99 -8.01
CA PRO A 41 4.63 -12.99 -8.91
C PRO A 41 3.64 -14.06 -9.38
N GLY A 42 2.67 -14.46 -8.56
CA GLY A 42 1.61 -15.39 -8.93
C GLY A 42 0.58 -14.73 -9.86
N SER A 43 0.29 -13.45 -9.64
CA SER A 43 -0.58 -12.66 -10.52
C SER A 43 0.12 -12.18 -11.81
N GLY A 44 1.46 -12.12 -11.83
CA GLY A 44 2.26 -11.60 -12.95
C GLY A 44 2.08 -10.11 -13.22
N ALA A 45 1.79 -9.30 -12.20
CA ALA A 45 1.47 -7.88 -12.38
C ALA A 45 1.89 -6.99 -11.19
N PHE A 46 2.04 -5.69 -11.46
CA PHE A 46 2.14 -4.67 -10.42
C PHE A 46 0.75 -4.29 -9.89
N ARG A 47 0.61 -4.14 -8.56
CA ARG A 47 -0.64 -3.75 -7.89
C ARG A 47 -0.36 -2.68 -6.83
N GLU A 48 -1.19 -1.64 -6.81
CA GLU A 48 -1.09 -0.53 -5.87
C GLU A 48 -1.24 -0.98 -4.40
N LEU A 49 -0.23 -0.68 -3.57
CA LEU A 49 -0.29 -0.84 -2.11
C LEU A 49 -0.28 0.49 -1.35
N VAL A 50 0.31 1.53 -1.95
CA VAL A 50 0.42 2.87 -1.36
C VAL A 50 0.00 3.91 -2.37
N SER A 51 -0.69 4.94 -1.87
CA SER A 51 -0.88 6.21 -2.55
C SER A 51 -0.40 7.32 -1.63
N CYS A 52 0.51 8.18 -2.11
CA CYS A 52 1.11 9.29 -1.39
C CYS A 52 0.84 10.61 -2.13
N SER A 53 0.06 11.50 -1.52
CA SER A 53 -0.40 12.75 -2.15
C SER A 53 0.04 13.99 -1.37
N ASN A 54 0.46 15.02 -2.11
CA ASN A 54 0.56 16.38 -1.60
C ASN A 54 -0.66 17.18 -2.06
N CYS A 55 -1.46 17.67 -1.12
CA CYS A 55 -2.68 18.43 -1.40
C CYS A 55 -2.48 19.95 -1.27
N LEU A 56 -1.25 20.40 -0.99
CA LEU A 56 -0.94 21.78 -0.63
C LEU A 56 -1.98 22.30 0.36
N ASP A 57 -2.54 23.48 0.14
CA ASP A 57 -3.55 24.08 1.00
C ASP A 57 -5.01 23.77 0.61
N TYR A 58 -5.27 22.91 -0.39
CA TYR A 58 -6.62 22.66 -0.91
C TYR A 58 -7.60 22.25 0.21
N GLN A 59 -7.19 21.27 1.02
CA GLN A 59 -7.96 20.80 2.17
C GLN A 59 -7.99 21.83 3.30
N ALA A 60 -6.85 22.48 3.55
CA ALA A 60 -6.69 23.45 4.64
C ALA A 60 -7.56 24.70 4.45
N ARG A 61 -7.72 25.20 3.22
CA ARG A 61 -8.63 26.32 2.89
C ARG A 61 -10.07 25.96 3.21
N ARG A 62 -10.53 24.78 2.78
CA ARG A 62 -11.90 24.29 3.05
C ARG A 62 -12.17 24.13 4.54
N LEU A 63 -11.19 23.61 5.29
CA LEU A 63 -11.30 23.36 6.73
C LEU A 63 -10.92 24.57 7.61
N LYS A 64 -10.52 25.69 7.00
CA LYS A 64 -10.04 26.92 7.67
C LYS A 64 -8.83 26.69 8.60
N ILE A 65 -7.92 25.79 8.24
CA ILE A 65 -6.70 25.49 9.00
C ILE A 65 -5.58 26.48 8.60
N ARG A 66 -5.44 27.55 9.37
CA ARG A 66 -4.58 28.69 9.05
C ARG A 66 -3.14 28.47 9.52
N TYR A 67 -2.20 29.05 8.78
CA TYR A 67 -0.82 29.20 9.21
C TYR A 67 -0.66 30.56 9.90
N GLY A 68 -0.64 30.56 11.24
CA GLY A 68 -0.55 31.78 12.03
C GLY A 68 0.85 32.39 12.02
N MET A 69 0.98 33.65 11.58
CA MET A 69 2.21 34.44 11.69
C MET A 69 1.99 35.60 12.67
N THR A 70 2.90 35.79 13.63
CA THR A 70 2.80 36.84 14.67
C THR A 70 3.30 38.22 14.24
N LYS A 71 3.93 38.34 13.06
CA LYS A 71 4.68 39.54 12.64
C LYS A 71 4.16 40.25 11.39
N LYS A 72 3.04 39.82 10.79
CA LYS A 72 2.45 40.49 9.62
C LYS A 72 1.05 41.00 9.96
N LEU A 73 0.91 42.32 10.00
CA LEU A 73 -0.34 42.99 10.41
C LEU A 73 -1.38 43.08 9.28
N ASP A 74 -1.03 42.84 8.01
CA ASP A 74 -1.91 43.05 6.86
C ASP A 74 -1.52 42.20 5.63
N SER A 75 -1.46 40.87 5.79
CA SER A 75 -1.23 39.97 4.64
C SER A 75 -2.38 38.99 4.44
N GLU A 76 -2.50 38.48 3.21
CA GLU A 76 -3.37 37.36 2.88
C GLU A 76 -3.27 36.25 3.95
N VAL A 77 -4.41 35.64 4.29
CA VAL A 77 -4.47 34.51 5.22
C VAL A 77 -3.76 33.33 4.57
N LEU A 78 -2.63 32.93 5.15
CA LEU A 78 -1.90 31.73 4.74
C LEU A 78 -2.54 30.49 5.38
N PHE A 79 -2.46 29.37 4.67
CA PHE A 79 -2.96 28.06 5.09
C PHE A 79 -1.81 27.06 5.13
N VAL A 80 -1.91 26.07 6.01
CA VAL A 80 -0.91 24.99 6.07
C VAL A 80 -1.00 24.09 4.84
N HIS A 81 0.11 23.47 4.45
CA HIS A 81 0.07 22.38 3.48
C HIS A 81 -0.29 21.06 4.16
N MET A 82 -1.15 20.27 3.52
CA MET A 82 -1.60 18.96 4.00
C MET A 82 -1.15 17.87 3.03
N LEU A 83 -0.58 16.81 3.57
CA LEU A 83 -0.12 15.64 2.84
C LEU A 83 -0.71 14.38 3.49
N ASN A 84 -0.90 13.33 2.70
CA ASN A 84 -1.36 12.03 3.19
C ASN A 84 -0.68 10.89 2.42
N ALA A 85 -0.42 9.78 3.10
CA ALA A 85 0.07 8.57 2.47
C ALA A 85 -0.40 7.33 3.24
N THR A 86 -0.79 6.29 2.51
CA THR A 86 -1.04 4.97 3.09
C THR A 86 0.29 4.30 3.41
N MET A 87 0.49 3.81 4.65
CA MET A 87 1.68 2.99 4.96
C MET A 87 1.41 1.52 4.61
N CYS A 88 0.31 0.96 5.14
CA CYS A 88 -0.01 -0.45 5.02
C CYS A 88 -1.54 -0.65 4.89
N ALA A 89 -1.99 -0.99 3.68
CA ALA A 89 -3.34 -1.51 3.46
C ALA A 89 -3.33 -3.02 3.76
N THR A 90 -3.59 -3.38 5.02
CA THR A 90 -3.30 -4.71 5.60
C THR A 90 -3.69 -5.91 4.73
N THR A 91 -4.88 -5.90 4.13
CA THR A 91 -5.35 -7.01 3.27
C THR A 91 -4.56 -7.11 1.95
N ARG A 92 -4.24 -5.99 1.31
CA ARG A 92 -3.43 -5.99 0.07
C ARG A 92 -1.98 -6.37 0.35
N VAL A 93 -1.42 -5.88 1.45
CA VAL A 93 -0.07 -6.25 1.89
C VAL A 93 -0.01 -7.73 2.23
N LEU A 94 -1.04 -8.29 2.88
CA LEU A 94 -1.12 -9.73 3.11
C LEU A 94 -1.09 -10.52 1.80
N CYS A 95 -1.84 -10.10 0.77
CA CYS A 95 -1.76 -10.76 -0.55
C CYS A 95 -0.35 -10.68 -1.16
N ALA A 96 0.31 -9.51 -1.09
CA ALA A 96 1.69 -9.36 -1.58
C ALA A 96 2.66 -10.29 -0.85
N LEU A 97 2.52 -10.41 0.48
CA LEU A 97 3.31 -11.33 1.30
C LEU A 97 3.05 -12.80 0.93
N MET A 98 1.79 -13.19 0.80
CA MET A 98 1.43 -14.56 0.41
C MET A 98 2.04 -14.94 -0.94
N GLU A 99 2.02 -14.04 -1.93
CA GLU A 99 2.60 -14.36 -3.23
C GLU A 99 4.14 -14.36 -3.23
N ASN A 100 4.79 -13.43 -2.52
CA ASN A 100 6.25 -13.28 -2.54
C ASN A 100 6.98 -14.25 -1.61
N TYR A 101 6.31 -14.78 -0.59
CA TYR A 101 6.91 -15.68 0.42
C TYR A 101 6.38 -17.13 0.38
N GLN A 102 5.55 -17.49 -0.60
CA GLN A 102 5.07 -18.87 -0.77
C GLN A 102 6.20 -19.83 -1.17
N THR A 103 6.03 -21.09 -0.77
CA THR A 103 6.84 -22.25 -1.09
C THR A 103 5.92 -23.42 -1.45
N ASN A 104 6.47 -24.61 -1.67
CA ASN A 104 5.64 -25.80 -1.90
C ASN A 104 4.79 -26.20 -0.69
N ASP A 105 5.26 -25.90 0.53
CA ASP A 105 4.68 -26.42 1.77
C ASP A 105 3.91 -25.35 2.59
N GLY A 106 4.01 -24.08 2.22
CA GLY A 106 3.44 -22.96 2.96
C GLY A 106 4.10 -21.62 2.67
N ILE A 107 4.01 -20.68 3.61
CA ILE A 107 4.47 -19.30 3.46
C ILE A 107 5.51 -18.98 4.54
N HIS A 108 6.69 -18.51 4.14
CA HIS A 108 7.68 -17.98 5.08
C HIS A 108 7.23 -16.64 5.68
N VAL A 109 7.50 -16.43 6.96
CA VAL A 109 7.24 -15.14 7.60
C VAL A 109 8.45 -14.22 7.43
N PRO A 110 8.28 -13.00 6.88
CA PRO A 110 9.35 -12.01 6.81
C PRO A 110 9.99 -11.76 8.17
N GLU A 111 11.31 -11.63 8.22
CA GLU A 111 12.09 -11.50 9.47
C GLU A 111 11.56 -10.41 10.39
N VAL A 112 11.23 -9.25 9.81
CA VAL A 112 10.71 -8.08 10.53
C VAL A 112 9.32 -8.29 11.15
N LEU A 113 8.56 -9.29 10.69
CA LEU A 113 7.25 -9.63 11.25
C LEU A 113 7.31 -10.70 12.34
N ARG A 114 8.37 -11.52 12.38
CA ARG A 114 8.48 -12.66 13.30
C ARG A 114 8.33 -12.30 14.79
N PRO A 115 8.82 -11.15 15.29
CA PRO A 115 8.62 -10.75 16.69
C PRO A 115 7.16 -10.55 17.09
N TYR A 116 6.28 -10.30 16.11
CA TYR A 116 4.85 -10.05 16.31
C TYR A 116 3.98 -11.28 16.10
N MET A 117 4.57 -12.41 15.70
CA MET A 117 3.86 -13.64 15.41
C MET A 117 3.80 -14.59 16.62
N PRO A 118 2.70 -15.36 16.78
CA PRO A 118 2.65 -16.41 17.79
C PRO A 118 3.75 -17.46 17.54
N GLN A 119 4.26 -18.06 18.61
CA GLN A 119 5.37 -19.03 18.57
C GLN A 119 5.19 -20.12 17.50
N LYS A 120 3.97 -20.63 17.33
CA LYS A 120 3.62 -21.68 16.36
C LYS A 120 3.86 -21.28 14.90
N TYR A 121 3.69 -20.01 14.56
CA TYR A 121 3.73 -19.48 13.20
C TYR A 121 4.83 -18.42 13.03
N ARG A 122 5.85 -18.43 13.90
CA ARG A 122 6.86 -17.38 13.92
C ARG A 122 7.64 -17.30 12.62
N ASP A 123 8.06 -18.45 12.10
CA ASP A 123 8.97 -18.52 10.95
C ASP A 123 8.26 -19.01 9.67
N PHE A 124 7.18 -19.78 9.83
CA PHE A 124 6.50 -20.45 8.72
C PHE A 124 5.02 -20.70 8.99
N ILE A 125 4.19 -20.51 7.97
CA ILE A 125 2.76 -20.78 7.98
C ILE A 125 2.47 -21.93 7.00
N PRO A 126 2.22 -23.17 7.47
CA PRO A 126 2.05 -24.32 6.60
C PRO A 126 0.71 -24.31 5.87
N PHE A 127 0.66 -24.86 4.66
CA PHE A 127 -0.61 -25.16 4.00
C PHE A 127 -1.36 -26.26 4.75
N VAL A 128 -2.64 -26.02 5.02
CA VAL A 128 -3.52 -26.96 5.76
C VAL A 128 -4.66 -27.51 4.90
N ARG A 129 -4.75 -27.07 3.64
CA ARG A 129 -5.75 -27.46 2.66
C ARG A 129 -5.09 -27.51 1.29
N THR A 130 -5.62 -28.37 0.42
CA THR A 130 -5.23 -28.39 -0.98
C THR A 130 -5.68 -27.10 -1.68
N ALA A 131 -4.95 -26.69 -2.70
CA ALA A 131 -5.39 -25.61 -3.56
C ALA A 131 -6.80 -25.89 -4.09
N PRO A 132 -7.66 -24.86 -4.25
CA PRO A 132 -8.94 -25.03 -4.91
C PRO A 132 -8.67 -25.39 -6.37
N ILE A 133 -8.75 -26.68 -6.70
CA ILE A 133 -8.80 -27.15 -8.07
C ILE A 133 -10.22 -26.85 -8.55
N ASP A 134 -10.39 -26.22 -9.71
CA ASP A 134 -11.68 -25.97 -10.35
C ASP A 134 -12.40 -27.28 -10.72
N GLY A 135 -12.93 -27.98 -9.71
CA GLY A 135 -13.84 -29.11 -9.83
C GLY A 135 -15.29 -28.68 -10.10
N SER A 136 -15.56 -27.37 -10.15
CA SER A 136 -16.89 -26.80 -10.42
C SER A 136 -17.15 -26.50 -11.90
N ILE A 137 -16.15 -26.54 -12.78
CA ILE A 137 -16.33 -26.30 -14.23
C ILE A 137 -16.69 -27.58 -15.00
N LYS A 138 -16.36 -28.78 -14.49
CA LYS A 138 -16.63 -30.05 -15.20
C LYS A 138 -18.09 -30.52 -15.18
N LYS A 139 -19.00 -29.91 -14.41
CA LYS A 139 -20.39 -30.41 -14.24
C LYS A 139 -21.44 -29.83 -15.19
N LYS A 140 -21.04 -29.13 -16.27
CA LYS A 140 -21.99 -28.52 -17.23
C LYS A 140 -21.90 -29.02 -18.68
N PHE A 141 -21.07 -30.02 -18.97
CA PHE A 141 -20.92 -30.57 -20.33
C PHE A 141 -20.89 -32.10 -20.38
N GLU A 142 -21.61 -32.77 -19.49
CA GLU A 142 -21.97 -34.18 -19.68
C GLU A 142 -23.50 -34.28 -19.60
N THR A 143 -24.10 -34.35 -20.79
CA THR A 143 -25.43 -34.85 -21.21
C THR A 143 -26.61 -34.70 -20.25
#